data_AF-A0A8D8FGZ0-F1
#
_entry.id   AF-A0A8D8FGZ0-F1
#
_cell.length_a   1.000
_cell.length_b   1.000
_cell.length_c   1.000
_cell.angle_alpha   90.00
_cell.angle_beta   90.00
_cell.angle_gamma   90.00
#
_symmetry.space_group_name_H-M   'P 1'
#
loop_
_entity.id
_entity.type
_entity.pdbx_description
1 polymer ?
#
loop_
_entity_poly.entity_id
_entity_poly.type
_entity_poly.pdbx_seq_one_letter_code
_entity_poly.pdbx_strand_id
1 'polypeptide(L)'
;MDSRALLALALLGLVCSSEGAKILGILPTAGKSHYIIGAAYMRTLAEAGHEVTVISPFPLKNPPKNYRDIELTGMLEAAAGQDEDMFKYKGSGFGSFAIMLMVLYGMFPEVVCKFVLQHPNVVELLKSDEKFDLVIAETFLTESLYGFAQHFDAPLVTYSTFGNSMWTNDLVGTPAPPSHVAHFLLSYADRMTFWERLVNTAVTILDRVVFEWYYLPKQKRFYEAGFPDARISFEDQMRNVSLVFLNQHFSVSSPRPYTPNMVEVGGIQVEKPKALPKVRSLIRGRTD
;
A
#
# COMPACT_ATOMS: atom_id res chain seq x y z
N MET A 1 -9.85 33.24 40.60
CA MET A 1 -8.97 32.54 39.63
C MET A 1 -8.78 33.46 38.44
N ASP A 2 -7.54 33.74 38.07
CA ASP A 2 -7.21 34.59 36.92
C ASP A 2 -7.75 33.95 35.63
N SER A 3 -8.31 34.74 34.71
CA SER A 3 -8.84 34.26 33.42
C SER A 3 -7.76 33.59 32.57
N ARG A 4 -6.50 33.98 32.77
CA ARG A 4 -5.34 33.30 32.15
C ARG A 4 -5.10 31.91 32.72
N ALA A 5 -5.33 31.70 34.02
CA ALA A 5 -5.20 30.41 34.66
C ALA A 5 -6.31 29.44 34.22
N LEU A 6 -7.55 29.95 34.05
CA LEU A 6 -8.66 29.18 33.50
C LEU A 6 -8.42 28.73 32.06
N LEU A 7 -7.88 29.64 31.22
CA LEU A 7 -7.52 29.31 29.84
C LEU A 7 -6.38 28.29 29.78
N ALA A 8 -5.36 28.43 30.63
CA ALA A 8 -4.27 27.47 30.72
C ALA A 8 -4.75 26.09 31.18
N LEU A 9 -5.63 26.02 32.18
CA LEU A 9 -6.24 24.76 32.64
C LEU A 9 -7.14 24.12 31.56
N ALA A 10 -7.88 24.92 30.80
CA ALA A 10 -8.69 24.41 29.69
C ALA A 10 -7.81 23.87 28.54
N LEU A 11 -6.72 24.55 28.22
CA LEU A 11 -5.75 24.08 27.22
C LEU A 11 -5.00 22.82 27.71
N LEU A 12 -4.62 22.75 28.98
CA LEU A 12 -4.04 21.54 29.59
C LEU A 12 -5.04 20.37 29.61
N GLY A 13 -6.31 20.64 29.90
CA GLY A 13 -7.38 19.64 29.81
C GLY A 13 -7.54 19.09 28.39
N LEU A 14 -7.56 19.96 27.38
CA LEU A 14 -7.64 19.55 25.97
C LEU A 14 -6.44 18.71 25.52
N VAL A 15 -5.23 19.04 26.00
CA VAL A 15 -4.01 18.26 25.69
C VAL A 15 -4.02 16.90 26.41
N CYS A 16 -4.55 16.82 27.62
CA CYS A 16 -4.65 15.56 28.38
C CYS A 16 -5.82 14.66 27.94
N SER A 17 -6.79 15.17 27.17
CA SER A 17 -7.97 14.45 26.70
C SER A 17 -7.89 13.99 25.24
N SER A 18 -6.71 14.05 24.61
CA SER A 18 -6.49 13.50 23.28
C SER A 18 -6.45 11.97 23.33
N GLU A 19 -7.60 11.31 23.20
CA GLU A 19 -7.64 9.88 22.91
C GLU A 19 -7.05 9.61 21.52
N GLY A 20 -6.21 8.57 21.41
CA GLY A 20 -5.64 8.18 20.13
C GLY A 20 -6.69 7.53 19.24
N ALA A 21 -6.79 7.95 17.99
CA ALA A 21 -7.66 7.31 16.99
C ALA A 21 -7.42 5.79 16.88
N LYS A 22 -8.49 5.04 16.58
CA LYS A 22 -8.45 3.61 16.31
C LYS A 22 -8.31 3.35 14.81
N ILE A 23 -7.19 2.78 14.39
CA ILE A 23 -6.76 2.68 12.99
C ILE A 23 -6.67 1.21 12.57
N LEU A 24 -7.22 0.89 11.40
CA LEU A 24 -7.08 -0.41 10.76
C LEU A 24 -6.08 -0.33 9.60
N GLY A 25 -4.98 -1.07 9.69
CA GLY A 25 -4.02 -1.27 8.63
C GLY A 25 -4.29 -2.56 7.84
N ILE A 26 -4.31 -2.48 6.51
CA ILE A 26 -4.51 -3.62 5.61
C ILE A 26 -3.24 -3.78 4.77
N LEU A 27 -2.39 -4.74 5.14
CA LEU A 27 -1.07 -4.99 4.58
C LEU A 27 -1.01 -6.45 4.05
N PRO A 28 -1.80 -6.77 3.00
CA PRO A 28 -2.10 -8.15 2.65
C PRO A 28 -0.99 -8.85 1.87
N THR A 29 -0.06 -8.08 1.28
CA THR A 29 0.95 -8.62 0.36
C THR A 29 1.97 -9.49 1.10
N ALA A 30 2.13 -10.75 0.65
CA ALA A 30 3.09 -11.72 1.17
C ALA A 30 4.57 -11.42 0.85
N GLY A 31 4.90 -10.17 0.51
CA GLY A 31 6.25 -9.71 0.22
C GLY A 31 6.84 -8.97 1.43
N LYS A 32 8.00 -9.38 1.92
CA LYS A 32 8.61 -8.73 3.10
C LYS A 32 8.93 -7.25 2.85
N SER A 33 9.31 -6.89 1.61
CA SER A 33 9.53 -5.51 1.18
C SER A 33 8.28 -4.65 1.30
N HIS A 34 7.11 -5.20 0.97
CA HIS A 34 5.83 -4.50 1.09
C HIS A 34 5.45 -4.29 2.55
N TYR A 35 5.55 -5.37 3.33
CA TYR A 35 5.25 -5.33 4.75
C TYR A 35 6.11 -4.33 5.51
N ILE A 36 7.42 -4.25 5.25
CA ILE A 36 8.33 -3.33 5.97
C ILE A 36 7.86 -1.88 5.85
N ILE A 37 7.39 -1.47 4.67
CA ILE A 37 6.88 -0.11 4.44
C ILE A 37 5.58 0.11 5.21
N GLY A 38 4.59 -0.77 5.03
CA GLY A 38 3.31 -0.68 5.74
C GLY A 38 3.47 -0.69 7.25
N ALA A 39 4.28 -1.61 7.77
CA ALA A 39 4.53 -1.78 9.20
C ALA A 39 5.23 -0.56 9.80
N ALA A 40 6.03 0.18 9.04
CA ALA A 40 6.64 1.42 9.50
C ALA A 40 5.58 2.51 9.74
N TYR A 41 4.59 2.67 8.84
CA TYR A 41 3.45 3.56 9.09
C TYR A 41 2.68 3.13 10.35
N MET A 42 2.31 1.86 10.42
CA MET A 42 1.47 1.33 11.51
C MET A 42 2.16 1.44 12.87
N ARG A 43 3.47 1.12 12.94
CA ARG A 43 4.28 1.29 14.14
C ARG A 43 4.36 2.75 14.56
N THR A 44 4.65 3.66 13.62
CA THR A 44 4.78 5.09 13.92
C THR A 44 3.48 5.67 14.49
N LEU A 45 2.33 5.27 13.93
CA LEU A 45 1.02 5.67 14.43
C LEU A 45 0.75 5.11 15.85
N ALA A 46 1.08 3.84 16.09
CA ALA A 46 0.96 3.28 17.43
C ALA A 46 1.90 3.97 18.44
N GLU A 47 3.14 4.27 18.07
CA GLU A 47 4.08 5.03 18.92
C GLU A 47 3.63 6.47 19.17
N ALA A 48 2.83 7.06 18.27
CA ALA A 48 2.18 8.35 18.47
C ALA A 48 0.94 8.30 19.39
N GLY A 49 0.53 7.13 19.85
CA GLY A 49 -0.57 6.94 20.81
C GLY A 49 -1.88 6.42 20.22
N HIS A 50 -1.95 6.13 18.92
CA HIS A 50 -3.14 5.58 18.26
C HIS A 50 -3.33 4.09 18.56
N GLU A 51 -4.57 3.61 18.66
CA GLU A 51 -4.82 2.17 18.70
C GLU A 51 -4.75 1.60 17.29
N VAL A 52 -3.83 0.66 17.02
CA VAL A 52 -3.59 0.17 15.66
C VAL A 52 -3.89 -1.33 15.60
N THR A 53 -4.79 -1.72 14.71
CA THR A 53 -5.02 -3.12 14.33
C THR A 53 -4.51 -3.36 12.92
N VAL A 54 -3.74 -4.41 12.69
CA VAL A 54 -3.08 -4.66 11.40
C VAL A 54 -3.40 -6.04 10.88
N ILE A 55 -4.05 -6.11 9.72
CA ILE A 55 -4.23 -7.34 8.96
C ILE A 55 -2.98 -7.55 8.09
N SER A 56 -2.20 -8.59 8.36
CA SER A 56 -1.00 -8.88 7.58
C SER A 56 -0.52 -10.33 7.69
N PRO A 57 0.30 -10.81 6.74
CA PRO A 57 0.92 -12.14 6.82
C PRO A 57 2.18 -12.16 7.70
N PHE A 58 2.58 -11.03 8.29
CA PHE A 58 3.78 -10.96 9.13
C PHE A 58 3.47 -10.25 10.45
N PRO A 59 3.46 -10.95 11.59
CA PRO A 59 3.28 -10.27 12.88
C PRO A 59 4.45 -9.34 13.19
N LEU A 60 4.15 -8.22 13.84
CA LEU A 60 5.14 -7.22 14.20
C LEU A 60 6.01 -7.71 15.35
N LYS A 61 7.34 -7.65 15.17
CA LYS A 61 8.29 -7.96 16.25
C LYS A 61 8.37 -6.82 17.25
N ASN A 62 8.25 -7.12 18.54
CA ASN A 62 8.26 -6.15 19.63
C ASN A 62 7.27 -4.99 19.36
N PRO A 63 5.96 -5.29 19.28
CA PRO A 63 4.94 -4.29 18.97
C PRO A 63 4.76 -3.30 20.14
N PRO A 64 4.40 -2.03 19.87
CA PRO A 64 3.86 -1.13 20.89
C PRO A 64 2.64 -1.76 21.59
N LYS A 65 2.33 -1.32 22.83
CA LYS A 65 1.24 -1.92 23.63
C LYS A 65 -0.14 -1.81 23.00
N ASN A 66 -0.35 -0.75 22.22
CA ASN A 66 -1.57 -0.37 21.51
C ASN A 66 -1.58 -0.87 20.05
N TYR A 67 -0.85 -1.95 19.76
CA TYR A 67 -0.75 -2.55 18.44
C TYR A 67 -1.24 -4.01 18.47
N ARG A 68 -2.22 -4.34 17.63
CA ARG A 68 -2.84 -5.66 17.50
C ARG A 68 -2.63 -6.22 16.10
N ASP A 69 -1.99 -7.38 15.97
CA ASP A 69 -1.91 -8.10 14.70
C ASP A 69 -3.13 -9.03 14.52
N ILE A 70 -3.69 -8.99 13.31
CA ILE A 70 -4.59 -10.01 12.76
C ILE A 70 -3.77 -10.74 11.70
N GLU A 71 -3.20 -11.86 12.11
CA GLU A 71 -2.30 -12.64 11.26
C GLU A 71 -3.09 -13.37 10.16
N LEU A 72 -2.64 -13.23 8.93
CA LEU A 72 -3.09 -14.00 7.76
C LEU A 72 -2.32 -15.32 7.68
N THR A 73 -2.57 -16.20 8.65
CA THR A 73 -1.93 -17.52 8.74
C THR A 73 -2.15 -18.34 7.47
N GLY A 74 -1.09 -18.92 6.90
CA GLY A 74 -1.17 -19.69 5.66
C GLY A 74 -0.98 -18.87 4.37
N MET A 75 -0.94 -17.54 4.46
CA MET A 75 -0.80 -16.66 3.29
C MET A 75 0.58 -16.79 2.63
N LEU A 76 1.64 -16.97 3.43
CA LEU A 76 2.99 -17.14 2.91
C LEU A 76 3.12 -18.43 2.11
N GLU A 77 2.52 -19.52 2.59
CA GLU A 77 2.47 -20.81 1.91
C GLU A 77 1.62 -20.74 0.63
N ALA A 78 0.46 -20.08 0.71
CA ALA A 78 -0.41 -19.85 -0.45
C ALA A 78 0.30 -19.04 -1.55
N ALA A 79 1.10 -18.04 -1.17
CA ALA A 79 1.93 -17.26 -2.09
C ALA A 79 3.14 -18.06 -2.60
N ALA A 80 3.83 -18.81 -1.73
CA ALA A 80 5.00 -19.62 -2.08
C ALA A 80 4.67 -20.72 -3.10
N GLY A 81 3.47 -21.32 -2.99
CA GLY A 81 2.96 -22.28 -3.98
C GLY A 81 2.79 -21.69 -5.40
N GLN A 82 2.93 -20.37 -5.56
CA GLN A 82 2.89 -19.65 -6.84
C GLN A 82 4.27 -19.07 -7.22
N ASP A 83 5.27 -19.16 -6.33
CA ASP A 83 6.53 -18.40 -6.39
C ASP A 83 7.64 -19.11 -7.18
N GLU A 84 7.49 -20.41 -7.47
CA GLU A 84 8.46 -21.21 -8.25
C GLU A 84 8.72 -20.69 -9.68
N ASP A 85 7.97 -19.67 -10.12
CA ASP A 85 7.88 -19.29 -11.53
C ASP A 85 8.20 -17.81 -11.81
N MET A 86 8.18 -16.92 -10.80
CA MET A 86 8.40 -15.47 -11.01
C MET A 86 9.78 -15.13 -11.59
N PHE A 87 10.82 -15.85 -11.19
CA PHE A 87 12.17 -15.68 -11.73
C PHE A 87 12.37 -16.31 -13.12
N LYS A 88 11.49 -17.23 -13.56
CA LYS A 88 11.53 -17.81 -14.92
C LYS A 88 11.02 -16.82 -15.98
N TYR A 89 10.35 -15.75 -15.55
CA TYR A 89 9.81 -14.73 -16.46
C TYR A 89 10.80 -13.62 -16.83
N LYS A 90 12.07 -13.74 -16.43
CA LYS A 90 13.21 -12.88 -16.83
C LYS A 90 13.60 -13.05 -18.31
N GLY A 91 12.63 -13.07 -19.22
CA GLY A 91 12.85 -12.98 -20.66
C GLY A 91 12.68 -11.55 -21.16
N SER A 92 13.23 -11.26 -22.33
CA SER A 92 12.98 -10.02 -23.07
C SER A 92 12.00 -10.29 -24.21
N GLY A 93 10.88 -9.55 -24.27
CA GLY A 93 9.94 -9.60 -25.40
C GLY A 93 8.47 -9.61 -25.00
N PHE A 94 7.59 -9.64 -26.01
CA PHE A 94 6.14 -9.56 -25.83
C PHE A 94 5.56 -10.72 -24.99
N GLY A 95 6.12 -11.92 -25.12
CA GLY A 95 5.69 -13.08 -24.31
C GLY A 95 5.92 -12.86 -22.81
N SER A 96 7.10 -12.35 -22.43
CA SER A 96 7.42 -12.02 -21.03
C SER A 96 6.54 -10.89 -20.50
N PHE A 97 6.25 -9.89 -21.33
CA PHE A 97 5.31 -8.82 -21.00
C PHE A 97 3.89 -9.37 -20.74
N ALA A 98 3.37 -10.22 -21.64
CA ALA A 98 2.05 -10.81 -21.50
C ALA A 98 1.93 -11.68 -20.23
N ILE A 99 2.96 -12.49 -19.93
CA ILE A 99 2.99 -13.30 -18.71
C ILE A 99 3.01 -12.41 -17.46
N MET A 100 3.80 -11.34 -17.46
CA MET A 100 3.84 -10.40 -16.35
C MET A 100 2.49 -9.73 -16.11
N LEU A 101 1.77 -9.35 -17.16
CA LEU A 101 0.38 -8.86 -17.01
C LEU A 101 -0.57 -9.93 -16.47
N MET A 102 -0.44 -11.19 -16.91
CA MET A 102 -1.25 -12.29 -16.38
C MET A 102 -0.99 -12.53 -14.89
N VAL A 103 0.26 -12.43 -14.44
CA VAL A 103 0.58 -12.56 -13.02
C VAL A 103 0.05 -11.38 -12.23
N LEU A 104 0.37 -10.15 -12.65
CA LEU A 104 -0.01 -8.93 -11.92
C LEU A 104 -1.53 -8.76 -11.86
N TYR A 105 -2.26 -8.95 -12.95
CA TYR A 105 -3.69 -8.67 -13.01
C TYR A 105 -4.59 -9.92 -12.91
N GLY A 106 -4.00 -11.12 -13.00
CA GLY A 106 -4.71 -12.38 -12.90
C GLY A 106 -4.42 -13.07 -11.58
N MET A 107 -3.27 -13.74 -11.50
CA MET A 107 -2.95 -14.69 -10.42
C MET A 107 -2.76 -14.02 -9.06
N PHE A 108 -1.91 -12.99 -9.00
CA PHE A 108 -1.59 -12.29 -7.76
C PHE A 108 -2.83 -11.76 -7.02
N PRO A 109 -3.67 -10.91 -7.64
CA PRO A 109 -4.83 -10.32 -6.96
C PRO A 109 -5.88 -11.36 -6.60
N GLU A 110 -6.03 -12.39 -7.43
CA GLU A 110 -6.98 -13.47 -7.18
C GLU A 110 -6.59 -14.27 -5.94
N VAL A 111 -5.31 -14.56 -5.75
CA VAL A 111 -4.82 -15.22 -4.53
C VAL A 111 -4.98 -14.30 -3.33
N VAL A 112 -4.46 -13.06 -3.41
CA VAL A 112 -4.41 -12.15 -2.26
C VAL A 112 -5.80 -11.76 -1.79
N CYS A 113 -6.64 -11.21 -2.67
CA CYS A 113 -7.96 -10.69 -2.28
C CYS A 113 -8.87 -11.80 -1.78
N LYS A 114 -8.89 -12.95 -2.47
CA LYS A 114 -9.71 -14.09 -2.04
C LYS A 114 -9.24 -14.65 -0.70
N PHE A 115 -7.93 -14.78 -0.51
CA PHE A 115 -7.37 -15.27 0.75
C PHE A 115 -7.76 -14.36 1.91
N VAL A 116 -7.55 -13.04 1.79
CA VAL A 116 -7.88 -12.07 2.85
C VAL A 116 -9.37 -12.08 3.17
N LEU A 117 -10.24 -11.97 2.17
CA LEU A 117 -11.69 -11.87 2.39
C LEU A 117 -12.32 -13.15 2.95
N GLN A 118 -11.68 -14.30 2.73
CA GLN A 118 -12.13 -15.60 3.24
C GLN A 118 -11.40 -16.02 4.52
N HIS A 119 -10.39 -15.26 4.97
CA HIS A 119 -9.58 -15.65 6.12
C HIS A 119 -10.43 -15.61 7.40
N PRO A 120 -10.42 -16.67 8.24
CA PRO A 120 -11.28 -16.74 9.43
C PRO A 120 -11.14 -15.52 10.36
N ASN A 121 -9.91 -15.10 10.66
CA ASN A 121 -9.66 -13.95 11.53
C ASN A 121 -10.20 -12.63 10.94
N VAL A 122 -10.24 -12.52 9.62
CA VAL A 122 -10.76 -11.34 8.92
C VAL A 122 -12.28 -11.37 8.88
N VAL A 123 -12.87 -12.53 8.60
CA VAL A 123 -14.32 -12.73 8.65
C VAL A 123 -14.87 -12.48 10.07
N GLU A 124 -14.13 -12.87 11.10
CA GLU A 124 -14.47 -12.55 12.50
C GLU A 124 -14.47 -11.04 12.75
N LEU A 125 -13.42 -10.33 12.31
CA LEU A 125 -13.37 -8.87 12.40
C LEU A 125 -14.54 -8.20 11.66
N LEU A 126 -14.86 -8.65 10.45
CA LEU A 126 -15.98 -8.11 9.66
C LEU A 126 -17.34 -8.32 10.33
N LYS A 127 -17.51 -9.41 11.10
CA LYS A 127 -18.73 -9.71 11.86
C LYS A 127 -18.79 -9.06 13.24
N SER A 128 -17.68 -8.45 13.69
CA SER A 128 -17.60 -7.82 14.99
C SER A 128 -18.30 -6.45 15.00
N ASP A 129 -18.61 -5.97 16.21
CA ASP A 129 -19.13 -4.60 16.42
C ASP A 129 -18.01 -3.55 16.52
N GLU A 130 -16.77 -3.91 16.17
CA GLU A 130 -15.66 -2.99 16.21
C GLU A 130 -15.84 -1.80 15.27
N LYS A 131 -15.33 -0.64 15.70
CA LYS A 131 -15.28 0.60 14.94
C LYS A 131 -13.83 1.03 14.77
N PHE A 132 -13.59 1.74 13.67
CA PHE A 132 -12.31 2.34 13.34
C PHE A 132 -12.56 3.77 12.88
N ASP A 133 -11.66 4.68 13.24
CA ASP A 133 -11.69 6.08 12.83
C ASP A 133 -10.97 6.30 11.50
N LEU A 134 -10.16 5.32 11.06
CA LEU A 134 -9.36 5.40 9.84
C LEU A 134 -9.00 4.00 9.33
N VAL A 135 -9.10 3.80 8.02
CA VAL A 135 -8.56 2.62 7.33
C VAL A 135 -7.37 3.06 6.47
N ILE A 136 -6.24 2.37 6.65
CA ILE A 136 -5.03 2.54 5.85
C ILE A 136 -4.79 1.25 5.07
N ALA A 137 -4.91 1.30 3.74
CA ALA A 137 -4.76 0.13 2.89
C ALA A 137 -3.55 0.23 1.95
N GLU A 138 -2.90 -0.90 1.72
CA GLU A 138 -1.89 -0.99 0.67
C GLU A 138 -2.52 -0.84 -0.72
N THR A 139 -1.92 0.00 -1.57
CA THR A 139 -2.19 0.07 -3.01
C THR A 139 -1.19 -0.80 -3.76
N PHE A 140 -1.53 -2.08 -3.92
CA PHE A 140 -0.78 -3.00 -4.77
C PHE A 140 -1.70 -4.10 -5.30
N LEU A 141 -2.60 -3.72 -6.22
CA LEU A 141 -3.52 -4.66 -6.89
C LEU A 141 -4.45 -5.39 -5.90
N THR A 142 -5.02 -4.62 -4.98
CA THR A 142 -5.85 -5.09 -3.87
C THR A 142 -7.08 -4.20 -3.64
N GLU A 143 -7.56 -3.51 -4.68
CA GLU A 143 -8.63 -2.51 -4.61
C GLU A 143 -9.93 -3.06 -4.01
N SER A 144 -10.22 -4.37 -4.13
CA SER A 144 -11.39 -4.96 -3.47
C SER A 144 -11.36 -4.80 -1.96
N LEU A 145 -10.16 -4.73 -1.36
CA LEU A 145 -9.98 -4.55 0.09
C LEU A 145 -10.20 -3.10 0.53
N TYR A 146 -10.44 -2.17 -0.38
CA TYR A 146 -10.87 -0.83 0.02
C TYR A 146 -12.27 -0.82 0.64
N GLY A 147 -13.06 -1.89 0.44
CA GLY A 147 -14.37 -2.06 1.06
C GLY A 147 -14.38 -2.14 2.58
N PHE A 148 -13.23 -2.39 3.22
CA PHE A 148 -13.10 -2.28 4.68
C PHE A 148 -13.45 -0.86 5.17
N ALA A 149 -13.14 0.18 4.38
CA ALA A 149 -13.42 1.56 4.74
C ALA A 149 -14.93 1.82 4.87
N GLN A 150 -15.72 1.50 3.83
CA GLN A 150 -17.18 1.66 3.92
C GLN A 150 -17.84 0.69 4.91
N HIS A 151 -17.29 -0.52 5.10
CA HIS A 151 -17.81 -1.47 6.08
C HIS A 151 -17.75 -0.92 7.50
N PHE A 152 -16.61 -0.29 7.85
CA PHE A 152 -16.40 0.34 9.16
C PHE A 152 -16.83 1.80 9.23
N ASP A 153 -17.36 2.37 8.14
CA ASP A 153 -17.76 3.77 8.03
C ASP A 153 -16.62 4.76 8.34
N ALA A 154 -15.42 4.42 7.86
CA ALA A 154 -14.19 5.13 8.13
C ALA A 154 -13.60 5.73 6.84
N PRO A 155 -12.92 6.89 6.91
CA PRO A 155 -12.17 7.41 5.78
C PRO A 155 -11.08 6.44 5.34
N LEU A 156 -10.85 6.38 4.03
CA LEU A 156 -9.81 5.56 3.42
C LEU A 156 -8.58 6.40 3.08
N VAL A 157 -7.43 5.97 3.59
CA VAL A 157 -6.10 6.40 3.17
C VAL A 157 -5.40 5.21 2.57
N THR A 158 -4.60 5.42 1.53
CA THR A 158 -3.80 4.34 0.96
C THR A 158 -2.32 4.67 0.96
N TYR A 159 -1.49 3.65 0.79
CA TYR A 159 -0.07 3.83 0.59
C TYR A 159 0.46 2.91 -0.52
N SER A 160 1.37 3.41 -1.34
CA SER A 160 2.07 2.63 -2.36
C SER A 160 3.49 2.32 -1.92
N THR A 161 3.85 1.04 -2.00
CA THR A 161 5.21 0.53 -1.73
C THR A 161 6.17 0.77 -2.89
N PHE A 162 5.64 0.97 -4.09
CA PHE A 162 6.39 1.17 -5.33
C PHE A 162 6.63 2.66 -5.66
N GLY A 163 5.85 3.57 -5.07
CA GLY A 163 5.85 5.00 -5.40
C GLY A 163 4.70 5.36 -6.36
N ASN A 164 4.90 6.37 -7.21
CA ASN A 164 3.86 6.81 -8.14
C ASN A 164 3.60 5.80 -9.26
N SER A 165 2.36 5.33 -9.41
CA SER A 165 1.95 4.48 -10.53
C SER A 165 0.57 4.88 -11.07
N MET A 166 0.15 4.26 -12.16
CA MET A 166 -1.23 4.38 -12.65
C MET A 166 -2.24 4.02 -11.55
N TRP A 167 -1.95 2.97 -10.77
CA TRP A 167 -2.80 2.50 -9.68
C TRP A 167 -3.04 3.55 -8.60
N THR A 168 -2.05 4.38 -8.29
CA THR A 168 -2.22 5.49 -7.33
C THR A 168 -2.81 6.73 -7.96
N ASN A 169 -2.44 7.03 -9.20
CA ASN A 169 -2.88 8.22 -9.91
C ASN A 169 -4.40 8.25 -10.10
N ASP A 170 -4.98 7.10 -10.44
CA ASP A 170 -6.41 6.99 -10.71
C ASP A 170 -7.28 7.21 -9.47
N LEU A 171 -6.77 6.88 -8.28
CA LEU A 171 -7.49 7.05 -7.01
C LEU A 171 -7.75 8.52 -6.67
N VAL A 172 -6.91 9.42 -7.19
CA VAL A 172 -6.90 10.84 -6.83
C VAL A 172 -6.90 11.78 -8.04
N GLY A 173 -7.03 11.24 -9.25
CA GLY A 173 -7.11 12.02 -10.49
C GLY A 173 -5.81 12.71 -10.89
N THR A 174 -4.65 12.20 -10.47
CA THR A 174 -3.36 12.78 -10.85
C THR A 174 -3.02 12.44 -12.32
N PRO A 175 -2.68 13.43 -13.17
CA PRO A 175 -2.38 13.16 -14.57
C PRO A 175 -1.02 12.48 -14.74
N ALA A 176 -0.91 11.53 -15.67
CA ALA A 176 0.37 10.90 -16.04
C ALA A 176 0.49 10.74 -17.55
N PRO A 177 0.88 11.81 -18.28
CA PRO A 177 0.96 11.75 -19.73
C PRO A 177 2.10 10.81 -20.18
N PRO A 178 1.82 9.80 -21.03
CA PRO A 178 2.83 8.82 -21.46
C PRO A 178 3.92 9.42 -22.36
N SER A 179 3.79 10.69 -22.78
CA SER A 179 4.85 11.43 -23.46
C SER A 179 5.99 11.85 -22.54
N HIS A 180 5.78 11.91 -21.23
CA HIS A 180 6.77 12.35 -20.24
C HIS A 180 6.91 11.38 -19.05
N VAL A 181 5.92 10.52 -18.83
CA VAL A 181 5.94 9.53 -17.76
C VAL A 181 6.25 8.16 -18.35
N ALA A 182 7.43 7.63 -18.02
CA ALA A 182 7.81 6.28 -18.39
C ALA A 182 6.93 5.24 -17.67
N HIS A 183 6.48 4.25 -18.43
CA HIS A 183 5.73 3.11 -17.94
C HIS A 183 6.65 2.23 -17.09
N PHE A 184 6.18 1.79 -15.92
CA PHE A 184 7.01 1.07 -14.95
C PHE A 184 7.53 -0.29 -15.44
N LEU A 185 6.86 -0.88 -16.43
CA LEU A 185 7.30 -2.13 -17.09
C LEU A 185 8.38 -1.92 -18.16
N LEU A 186 8.70 -0.67 -18.51
CA LEU A 186 9.72 -0.33 -19.50
C LEU A 186 10.95 0.25 -18.80
N SER A 187 12.14 -0.14 -19.26
CA SER A 187 13.41 0.41 -18.78
C SER A 187 13.73 1.76 -19.43
N TYR A 188 12.76 2.68 -19.45
CA TYR A 188 12.92 4.03 -19.98
C TYR A 188 13.16 5.03 -18.85
N ALA A 189 13.97 6.05 -19.15
CA ALA A 189 14.15 7.22 -18.29
C ALA A 189 13.17 8.34 -18.69
N ASP A 190 13.14 9.43 -17.91
CA ASP A 190 12.27 10.59 -18.19
C ASP A 190 12.53 11.25 -19.55
N ARG A 191 13.77 11.11 -20.04
CA ARG A 191 14.18 11.58 -21.36
C ARG A 191 14.04 10.44 -22.35
N MET A 192 12.90 10.42 -23.02
CA MET A 192 12.60 9.50 -24.11
C MET A 192 12.74 10.18 -25.48
N THR A 193 13.27 9.45 -26.45
CA THR A 193 13.19 9.78 -27.88
C THR A 193 11.74 9.73 -28.38
N PHE A 194 11.50 10.14 -29.62
CA PHE A 194 10.18 10.02 -30.23
C PHE A 194 9.70 8.55 -30.26
N TRP A 195 10.57 7.62 -30.64
CA TRP A 195 10.21 6.20 -30.75
C TRP A 195 9.98 5.55 -29.39
N GLU A 196 10.78 5.88 -28.39
CA GLU A 196 10.55 5.41 -27.01
C GLU A 196 9.22 5.92 -26.48
N ARG A 197 8.86 7.19 -26.74
CA ARG A 197 7.53 7.72 -26.38
C ARG A 197 6.39 6.99 -27.06
N LEU A 198 6.56 6.64 -28.34
CA LEU A 198 5.54 5.88 -29.09
C LEU A 198 5.33 4.50 -28.47
N VAL A 199 6.42 3.76 -28.19
CA VAL A 199 6.36 2.45 -27.54
C VAL A 199 5.78 2.57 -26.13
N ASN A 200 6.23 3.56 -25.36
CA ASN A 200 5.73 3.84 -24.02
C ASN A 200 4.22 4.08 -24.02
N THR A 201 3.73 4.88 -24.97
CA THR A 201 2.30 5.17 -25.13
C THR A 201 1.52 3.91 -25.50
N ALA A 202 2.00 3.11 -26.45
CA ALA A 202 1.35 1.86 -26.85
C ALA A 202 1.24 0.87 -25.69
N VAL A 203 2.32 0.69 -24.93
CA VAL A 203 2.36 -0.18 -23.74
C VAL A 203 1.44 0.33 -22.65
N THR A 204 1.43 1.65 -22.40
CA THR A 204 0.54 2.27 -21.40
C THR A 204 -0.94 2.07 -21.76
N ILE A 205 -1.31 2.22 -23.04
CA ILE A 205 -2.68 1.99 -23.50
C ILE A 205 -3.06 0.52 -23.33
N LEU A 206 -2.17 -0.40 -23.71
CA LEU A 206 -2.42 -1.84 -23.55
C LEU A 206 -2.60 -2.22 -22.07
N ASP A 207 -1.70 -1.76 -21.20
CA ASP A 207 -1.79 -1.97 -19.75
C ASP A 207 -3.11 -1.41 -19.20
N ARG A 208 -3.49 -0.20 -19.63
CA ARG A 208 -4.77 0.42 -19.23
C ARG A 208 -5.98 -0.39 -19.65
N VAL A 209 -6.00 -0.89 -20.89
CA VAL A 209 -7.11 -1.73 -21.37
C VAL A 209 -7.23 -3.01 -20.55
N VAL A 210 -6.11 -3.67 -20.26
CA VAL A 210 -6.12 -4.88 -19.41
C VAL A 210 -6.56 -4.54 -17.99
N PHE A 211 -6.08 -3.45 -17.42
CA PHE A 211 -6.46 -3.01 -16.09
C PHE A 211 -7.98 -2.74 -16.00
N GLU A 212 -8.52 -1.95 -16.91
CA GLU A 212 -9.93 -1.53 -16.86
C GLU A 212 -10.90 -2.68 -17.23
N TRP A 213 -10.56 -3.51 -18.21
CA TRP A 213 -11.52 -4.46 -18.81
C TRP A 213 -11.34 -5.90 -18.31
N TYR A 214 -10.18 -6.23 -17.75
CA TYR A 214 -9.92 -7.57 -17.19
C TYR A 214 -9.77 -7.53 -15.67
N TYR A 215 -8.96 -6.61 -15.15
CA TYR A 215 -8.61 -6.57 -13.72
C TYR A 215 -9.72 -6.01 -12.83
N LEU A 216 -10.16 -4.76 -13.08
CA LEU A 216 -11.15 -4.09 -12.23
C LEU A 216 -12.49 -4.87 -12.11
N PRO A 217 -13.03 -5.51 -13.17
CA PRO A 217 -14.23 -6.33 -13.03
C PRO A 217 -14.05 -7.53 -12.07
N LYS A 218 -12.84 -8.11 -11.98
CA LYS A 218 -12.55 -9.14 -10.98
C LYS A 218 -12.50 -8.55 -9.56
N GLN A 219 -11.84 -7.42 -9.38
CA GLN A 219 -11.80 -6.73 -8.08
C GLN A 219 -13.19 -6.35 -7.59
N LYS A 220 -14.05 -5.84 -8.49
CA LYS A 220 -15.45 -5.57 -8.19
C LYS A 220 -16.19 -6.80 -7.67
N ARG A 221 -16.00 -7.96 -8.30
CA ARG A 221 -16.61 -9.23 -7.83
C ARG A 221 -16.10 -9.63 -6.45
N PHE A 222 -14.80 -9.46 -6.18
CA PHE A 222 -14.26 -9.73 -4.84
C PHE A 222 -14.81 -8.76 -3.80
N TYR A 223 -14.94 -7.48 -4.14
CA TYR A 223 -15.56 -6.47 -3.29
C TYR A 223 -17.01 -6.84 -2.95
N GLU A 224 -17.84 -7.12 -3.97
CA GLU A 224 -19.25 -7.49 -3.79
C GLU A 224 -19.41 -8.80 -2.97
N ALA A 225 -18.51 -9.77 -3.17
CA ALA A 225 -18.53 -11.02 -2.42
C ALA A 225 -18.04 -10.87 -0.97
N GLY A 226 -17.04 -10.01 -0.74
CA GLY A 226 -16.47 -9.76 0.58
C GLY A 226 -17.31 -8.84 1.45
N PHE A 227 -18.07 -7.93 0.83
CA PHE A 227 -18.89 -6.92 1.47
C PHE A 227 -20.31 -6.94 0.88
N PRO A 228 -21.11 -7.99 1.15
CA PRO A 228 -22.45 -8.13 0.57
C PRO A 228 -23.41 -6.99 0.96
N ASP A 229 -23.19 -6.37 2.11
CA ASP A 229 -23.98 -5.24 2.63
C ASP A 229 -23.32 -3.88 2.34
N ALA A 230 -22.48 -3.79 1.30
CA ALA A 230 -21.76 -2.57 0.96
C ALA A 230 -22.71 -1.38 0.71
N ARG A 231 -22.42 -0.25 1.38
CA ARG A 231 -23.23 0.98 1.30
C ARG A 231 -22.97 1.78 0.03
N ILE A 232 -21.79 1.61 -0.56
CA ILE A 232 -21.35 2.31 -1.77
C ILE A 232 -20.81 1.32 -2.79
N SER A 233 -20.84 1.70 -4.07
CA SER A 233 -20.31 0.88 -5.16
C SER A 233 -18.78 0.75 -5.08
N PHE A 234 -18.24 -0.26 -5.74
CA PHE A 234 -16.78 -0.44 -5.87
C PHE A 234 -16.12 0.79 -6.51
N GLU A 235 -16.73 1.34 -7.56
CA GLU A 235 -16.24 2.52 -8.26
C GLU A 235 -16.27 3.78 -7.39
N ASP A 236 -17.32 3.95 -6.57
CA ASP A 236 -17.40 5.07 -5.62
C ASP A 236 -16.37 4.91 -4.49
N GLN A 237 -16.17 3.69 -3.99
CA GLN A 237 -15.14 3.41 -2.97
C GLN A 237 -13.74 3.75 -3.48
N MET A 238 -13.42 3.45 -4.75
CA MET A 238 -12.14 3.83 -5.36
C MET A 238 -11.97 5.35 -5.46
N ARG A 239 -13.06 6.09 -5.71
CA ARG A 239 -13.06 7.56 -5.78
C ARG A 239 -13.06 8.23 -4.39
N ASN A 240 -13.36 7.49 -3.33
CA ASN A 240 -13.46 8.00 -1.96
C ASN A 240 -12.14 7.88 -1.17
N VAL A 241 -11.01 7.77 -1.87
CA VAL A 241 -9.67 7.77 -1.26
C VAL A 241 -9.29 9.20 -0.88
N SER A 242 -9.08 9.44 0.41
CA SER A 242 -8.82 10.79 0.95
C SER A 242 -7.37 11.23 0.77
N LEU A 243 -6.42 10.30 0.83
CA LEU A 243 -4.98 10.56 0.81
C LEU A 243 -4.23 9.32 0.32
N VAL A 244 -3.14 9.55 -0.43
CA VAL A 244 -2.24 8.49 -0.90
C VAL A 244 -0.81 8.81 -0.46
N PHE A 245 -0.22 7.94 0.35
CA PHE A 245 1.20 7.99 0.68
C PHE A 245 2.03 7.24 -0.34
N LEU A 246 3.19 7.79 -0.72
CA LEU A 246 4.03 7.24 -1.77
C LEU A 246 5.41 6.94 -1.19
N ASN A 247 5.87 5.70 -1.31
CA ASN A 247 7.23 5.31 -0.95
C ASN A 247 8.26 5.80 -2.00
N GLN A 248 8.37 7.12 -2.13
CA GLN A 248 9.32 7.79 -3.01
C GLN A 248 9.67 9.17 -2.44
N HIS A 249 10.68 9.83 -3.01
CA HIS A 249 11.08 11.17 -2.60
C HIS A 249 11.60 11.96 -3.81
N PHE A 250 11.15 13.21 -3.97
CA PHE A 250 11.43 14.09 -5.12
C PHE A 250 12.92 14.27 -5.44
N SER A 251 13.82 14.06 -4.47
CA SER A 251 15.26 14.17 -4.68
C SER A 251 15.86 13.02 -5.48
N VAL A 252 15.16 11.89 -5.57
CA VAL A 252 15.61 10.67 -6.26
C VAL A 252 14.60 10.19 -7.32
N SER A 253 13.40 10.75 -7.34
CA SER A 253 12.37 10.46 -8.34
C SER A 253 12.35 11.51 -9.46
N SER A 254 11.80 11.08 -10.58
CA SER A 254 11.46 11.94 -11.71
C SER A 254 10.43 13.00 -11.33
N PRO A 255 10.54 14.25 -11.82
CA PRO A 255 9.49 15.24 -11.65
C PRO A 255 8.16 14.77 -12.25
N ARG A 256 7.11 14.74 -11.44
CA ARG A 256 5.76 14.35 -11.85
C ARG A 256 4.73 15.33 -11.28
N PRO A 257 3.61 15.56 -11.97
CA PRO A 257 2.50 16.30 -11.38
C PRO A 257 1.89 15.48 -10.24
N TYR A 258 1.58 16.12 -9.12
CA TYR A 258 0.90 15.51 -7.99
C TYR A 258 -0.28 16.38 -7.57
N THR A 259 -1.38 15.74 -7.20
CA THR A 259 -2.46 16.40 -6.48
C THR A 259 -2.10 16.59 -5.01
N PRO A 260 -2.71 17.55 -4.29
CA PRO A 260 -2.38 17.82 -2.88
C PRO A 260 -2.58 16.63 -1.92
N ASN A 261 -3.42 15.67 -2.31
CA ASN A 261 -3.68 14.44 -1.58
C ASN A 261 -2.75 13.28 -1.98
N MET A 262 -1.62 13.57 -2.62
CA MET A 262 -0.51 12.64 -2.84
C MET A 262 0.72 13.13 -2.08
N VAL A 263 1.17 12.36 -1.10
CA VAL A 263 2.26 12.75 -0.21
C VAL A 263 3.41 11.75 -0.32
N GLU A 264 4.59 12.25 -0.64
CA GLU A 264 5.81 11.47 -0.67
C GLU A 264 6.36 11.23 0.74
N VAL A 265 6.51 9.97 1.11
CA VAL A 265 7.02 9.53 2.43
C VAL A 265 8.09 8.45 2.25
N GLY A 266 8.95 8.63 1.23
CA GLY A 266 10.06 7.73 0.95
C GLY A 266 11.04 7.64 2.12
N GLY A 267 11.46 6.41 2.46
CA GLY A 267 12.45 6.17 3.51
C GLY A 267 11.88 6.03 4.92
N ILE A 268 10.55 5.93 5.08
CA ILE A 268 9.90 5.72 6.38
C ILE A 268 10.42 4.49 7.14
N GLN A 269 10.89 3.48 6.41
CA GLN A 269 11.47 2.25 6.94
C GLN A 269 12.92 2.39 7.45
N VAL A 270 13.57 3.54 7.24
CA VAL A 270 14.98 3.73 7.59
C VAL A 270 15.12 4.00 9.09
N GLU A 271 15.62 3.00 9.82
CA GLU A 271 15.94 3.14 11.24
C GLU A 271 17.24 3.93 11.47
N LYS A 272 17.42 4.44 12.70
CA LYS A 272 18.69 5.03 13.13
C LYS A 272 19.84 4.00 12.95
N PRO A 273 20.97 4.40 12.34
CA PRO A 273 22.11 3.50 12.16
C PRO A 273 22.57 2.91 13.50
N LYS A 274 22.76 1.59 13.55
CA LYS A 274 23.34 0.89 14.69
C LYS A 274 24.88 0.98 14.60
N ALA A 275 25.55 0.97 15.74
CA ALA A 275 27.01 0.93 15.77
C ALA A 275 27.49 -0.29 14.97
N LEU A 276 28.45 -0.09 14.05
CA LEU A 276 29.02 -1.18 13.29
C LEU A 276 29.62 -2.21 14.27
N PRO A 277 29.33 -3.51 14.12
CA PRO A 277 30.08 -4.53 14.82
C PRO A 277 31.57 -4.35 14.50
N LYS A 278 32.47 -4.79 15.39
CA LYS A 278 33.93 -4.66 15.22
C LYS A 278 34.46 -5.54 14.06
N VAL A 279 34.01 -5.29 12.84
CA VAL A 279 34.41 -5.99 11.61
C VAL A 279 35.29 -5.07 10.76
N ARG A 280 36.15 -4.28 11.42
CA ARG A 280 37.16 -3.44 10.73
C ARG A 280 38.13 -4.28 9.89
N SER A 281 38.31 -5.57 10.19
CA SER A 281 39.22 -6.47 9.49
C SER A 281 38.71 -6.95 8.13
N LEU A 282 37.39 -7.11 7.92
CA LEU A 282 36.85 -7.57 6.63
C LEU A 282 36.75 -6.46 5.58
N ILE A 283 36.58 -5.20 6.01
CA ILE A 283 36.42 -4.05 5.09
C ILE A 283 37.79 -3.49 4.64
N ARG A 284 38.87 -3.79 5.37
CA ARG A 284 40.25 -3.37 5.00
C ARG A 284 41.07 -4.44 4.26
N GLY A 285 40.47 -5.59 3.91
CA GLY A 285 41.21 -6.71 3.31
C GLY A 285 41.28 -6.69 1.79
N ARG A 286 42.03 -5.74 1.19
CA ARG A 286 42.77 -5.93 -0.09
C ARG A 286 43.73 -4.77 -0.37
N THR A 287 44.68 -4.56 0.53
CA THR A 287 45.92 -3.86 0.20
C THR A 287 47.03 -4.56 0.95
N ASP A 288 47.50 -5.67 0.39
CA ASP A 288 48.85 -6.23 0.55
C ASP A 288 49.15 -6.99 -0.77
#